data_AF-A0A531LH68-F1
#
_entry.id   AF-A0A531LH68-F1
#
_cell.length_a   1.000
_cell.length_b   1.000
_cell.length_c   1.000
_cell.angle_alpha   90.00
_cell.angle_beta   90.00
_cell.angle_gamma   90.00
#
_symmetry.space_group_name_H-M   'P 1'
#
loop_
_entity.id
_entity.type
_entity.pdbx_description
1 polymer ?
#
loop_
_entity_poly.entity_id
_entity_poly.type
_entity_poly.pdbx_seq_one_letter_code
_entity_poly.pdbx_strand_id
1 'polypeptide(L)'
;MELTINGSTFQVDVEPDTPLLWVLRDTLGMTGTKYGCGVAQCGACTVLIDGQATRSCVTTVDGVVGTAVTTIEAIEQDTEGRKVVEAWVANQVPQCGYCQSGQVMAATALLKQTPQPTEEDIAGAMVNLC
;
A
#
# COMPACT_ATOMS: atom_id res chain seq x y z
N MET A 1 -8.82 14.15 -13.58
CA MET A 1 -9.13 13.96 -12.15
C MET A 1 -7.87 14.25 -11.35
N GLU A 2 -8.00 14.94 -10.21
CA GLU A 2 -6.87 15.28 -9.34
C GLU A 2 -6.72 14.24 -8.21
N LEU A 3 -5.51 13.71 -8.04
CA LEU A 3 -5.17 12.72 -7.00
C LEU A 3 -3.95 13.20 -6.19
N THR A 4 -3.98 13.00 -4.87
CA THR A 4 -2.83 13.27 -3.99
C THR A 4 -2.13 11.95 -3.64
N ILE A 5 -0.94 11.74 -4.19
CA ILE A 5 -0.19 10.48 -4.06
C ILE A 5 1.23 10.79 -3.61
N ASN A 6 1.68 10.15 -2.52
CA ASN A 6 3.00 10.36 -1.92
C ASN A 6 3.31 11.84 -1.65
N GLY A 7 2.30 12.60 -1.20
CA GLY A 7 2.41 14.04 -0.92
C GLY A 7 2.48 14.94 -2.16
N SER A 8 2.36 14.40 -3.37
CA SER A 8 2.34 15.15 -4.63
C SER A 8 0.97 15.07 -5.30
N THR A 9 0.56 16.14 -5.96
CA THR A 9 -0.71 16.20 -6.70
C THR A 9 -0.50 15.82 -8.16
N PHE A 10 -1.32 14.89 -8.66
CA PHE A 10 -1.29 14.41 -10.04
C PHE A 10 -2.64 14.66 -10.71
N GLN A 11 -2.59 15.14 -11.95
CA GLN A 11 -3.75 15.16 -12.83
C GLN A 11 -3.71 13.93 -13.72
N VAL A 12 -4.75 13.10 -13.66
CA VAL A 12 -4.88 11.86 -14.43
C VAL A 12 -6.13 11.90 -15.31
N ASP A 13 -6.02 11.35 -16.51
CA ASP A 13 -7.10 11.26 -17.49
C ASP A 13 -7.49 9.78 -17.66
N VAL A 14 -8.44 9.32 -16.84
CA VAL A 14 -8.90 7.93 -16.75
C VAL A 14 -10.39 7.90 -16.38
N GLU A 15 -11.06 6.78 -16.67
CA GLU A 15 -12.46 6.58 -16.27
C GLU A 15 -12.62 6.51 -14.74
N PRO A 16 -13.71 7.06 -14.16
CA PRO A 16 -13.91 7.12 -12.70
C PRO A 16 -13.88 5.77 -11.96
N ASP A 17 -14.30 4.70 -12.64
CA ASP A 17 -14.36 3.34 -12.10
C ASP A 17 -13.05 2.56 -12.30
N THR A 18 -12.04 3.17 -12.92
CA THR A 18 -10.71 2.57 -13.07
C THR A 18 -10.14 2.22 -11.70
N PRO A 19 -9.71 0.97 -11.46
CA PRO A 19 -9.02 0.62 -10.23
C PRO A 19 -7.75 1.45 -10.02
N LEU A 20 -7.56 1.97 -8.80
CA LEU A 20 -6.42 2.79 -8.39
C LEU A 20 -5.08 2.10 -8.72
N LEU A 21 -5.02 0.78 -8.62
CA LEU A 21 -3.84 -0.01 -8.97
C LEU A 21 -3.32 0.30 -10.39
N TRP A 22 -4.21 0.45 -11.38
CA TRP A 22 -3.81 0.71 -12.76
C TRP A 22 -3.31 2.13 -12.96
N VAL A 23 -3.92 3.10 -12.27
CA VAL A 23 -3.41 4.48 -12.30
C VAL A 23 -2.02 4.57 -11.70
N LEU A 24 -1.80 3.95 -10.54
CA LEU A 24 -0.48 3.93 -9.90
C LEU A 24 0.59 3.34 -10.83
N ARG A 25 0.30 2.17 -11.39
CA ARG A 25 1.30 1.40 -12.16
C ARG A 25 1.47 1.90 -13.58
N ASP A 26 0.37 2.06 -14.30
CA ASP A 26 0.39 2.20 -15.76
C ASP A 26 0.33 3.67 -16.17
N THR A 27 -0.43 4.51 -15.45
CA THR A 27 -0.49 5.95 -15.70
C THR A 27 0.69 6.70 -15.07
N LEU A 28 1.05 6.37 -13.83
CA LEU A 28 2.06 7.11 -13.06
C LEU A 28 3.42 6.41 -12.93
N GLY A 29 3.54 5.16 -13.39
CA GLY A 29 4.80 4.42 -13.37
C GLY A 29 5.28 3.96 -11.97
N MET A 30 4.43 4.08 -10.94
CA MET A 30 4.69 3.63 -9.56
C MET A 30 4.44 2.13 -9.45
N THR A 31 5.42 1.35 -9.92
CA THR A 31 5.28 -0.11 -10.09
C THR A 31 5.57 -0.94 -8.83
N GLY A 32 5.91 -0.31 -7.71
CA GLY A 32 6.14 -0.95 -6.42
C GLY A 32 4.89 -1.65 -5.90
N THR A 33 3.72 -1.03 -6.04
CA THR A 33 2.42 -1.68 -5.76
C THR A 33 2.15 -2.78 -6.79
N LYS A 34 1.85 -4.02 -6.36
CA LYS A 34 1.83 -5.19 -7.25
C LYS A 34 0.42 -5.68 -7.60
N TYR A 35 0.28 -6.23 -8.81
CA TYR A 35 -0.92 -6.97 -9.23
C TYR A 35 -0.73 -8.48 -8.97
N GLY A 36 -1.37 -9.02 -7.93
CA GLY A 36 -1.33 -10.46 -7.66
C GLY A 36 -2.57 -11.22 -8.14
N CYS A 37 -3.77 -10.75 -7.76
CA CYS A 37 -5.03 -11.47 -8.05
C CYS A 37 -6.15 -10.60 -8.63
N GLY A 38 -6.10 -9.27 -8.49
CA GLY A 38 -7.16 -8.37 -8.95
C GLY A 38 -8.48 -8.41 -8.15
N VAL A 39 -8.60 -9.29 -7.14
CA VAL A 39 -9.85 -9.56 -6.43
C VAL A 39 -9.70 -9.42 -4.91
N ALA A 40 -8.80 -8.54 -4.45
CA ALA A 40 -8.57 -8.21 -3.04
C ALA A 40 -8.06 -9.34 -2.10
N GLN A 41 -7.82 -10.55 -2.62
CA GLN A 41 -7.40 -11.71 -1.82
C GLN A 41 -5.93 -11.65 -1.37
N CYS A 42 -4.99 -11.44 -2.29
CA CYS A 42 -3.56 -11.62 -1.99
C CYS A 42 -2.91 -10.52 -1.15
N GLY A 43 -3.46 -9.29 -1.16
CA GLY A 43 -2.87 -8.14 -0.48
C GLY A 43 -1.59 -7.54 -1.08
N ALA A 44 -1.06 -8.07 -2.20
CA ALA A 44 0.13 -7.52 -2.86
C ALA A 44 -0.05 -6.08 -3.40
N CYS A 45 -1.30 -5.66 -3.58
CA CYS A 45 -1.68 -4.33 -4.07
C CYS A 45 -1.94 -3.30 -2.96
N THR A 46 -1.54 -3.61 -1.71
CA THR A 46 -1.86 -2.74 -0.56
C THR A 46 -1.15 -1.39 -0.68
N VAL A 47 -1.93 -0.34 -0.47
CA VAL A 47 -1.48 1.06 -0.31
C VAL A 47 -2.09 1.61 0.99
N LEU A 48 -1.63 2.77 1.45
CA LEU A 48 -2.32 3.50 2.50
C LEU A 48 -3.22 4.57 1.88
N ILE A 49 -4.47 4.64 2.30
CA ILE A 49 -5.39 5.73 1.99
C ILE A 49 -5.76 6.38 3.32
N ASP A 50 -5.36 7.64 3.51
CA ASP A 50 -5.44 8.35 4.79
C ASP A 50 -4.88 7.52 5.97
N GLY A 51 -3.78 6.81 5.72
CA GLY A 51 -3.10 5.96 6.69
C GLY A 51 -3.68 4.55 6.87
N GLN A 52 -4.81 4.22 6.22
CA GLN A 52 -5.42 2.88 6.31
C GLN A 52 -4.99 1.97 5.16
N ALA A 53 -4.57 0.74 5.51
CA ALA A 53 -4.21 -0.28 4.53
C ALA A 53 -5.42 -0.67 3.66
N THR A 54 -5.32 -0.41 2.36
CA THR A 54 -6.42 -0.60 1.40
C THR A 54 -5.98 -1.36 0.15
N ARG A 55 -6.89 -2.17 -0.41
CA ARG A 55 -6.66 -2.96 -1.63
C ARG A 55 -6.88 -2.12 -2.90
N SER A 56 -5.83 -1.53 -3.43
CA SER A 56 -5.92 -0.67 -4.63
C SER A 56 -6.48 -1.36 -5.88
N CYS A 57 -6.47 -2.69 -5.96
CA CYS A 57 -7.01 -3.41 -7.12
C CYS A 57 -8.53 -3.39 -7.25
N VAL A 58 -9.26 -3.07 -6.18
CA VAL A 58 -10.74 -2.96 -6.18
C VAL A 58 -11.24 -1.58 -5.76
N THR A 59 -10.35 -0.71 -5.29
CA THR A 59 -10.66 0.70 -5.01
C THR A 59 -10.64 1.49 -6.30
N THR A 60 -11.72 2.21 -6.60
CA THR A 60 -11.81 3.07 -7.80
C THR A 60 -11.11 4.41 -7.58
N VAL A 61 -10.71 5.05 -8.67
CA VAL A 61 -10.04 6.37 -8.63
C VAL A 61 -10.96 7.47 -8.11
N ASP A 62 -12.25 7.45 -8.46
CA ASP A 62 -13.23 8.41 -7.95
C ASP A 62 -13.42 8.29 -6.43
N GLY A 63 -13.32 7.06 -5.90
CA GLY A 63 -13.44 6.78 -4.47
C GLY A 63 -12.28 7.30 -3.61
N VAL A 64 -11.20 7.79 -4.23
CA VAL A 64 -10.01 8.30 -3.52
C VAL A 64 -9.71 9.77 -3.77
N VAL A 65 -10.57 10.46 -4.53
CA VAL A 65 -10.48 11.91 -4.72
C VAL A 65 -10.56 12.61 -3.37
N GLY A 66 -9.64 13.55 -3.13
CA GLY A 66 -9.56 14.31 -1.87
C GLY A 66 -8.92 13.56 -0.69
N THR A 67 -8.52 12.30 -0.87
CA THR A 67 -7.75 11.53 0.13
C THR A 67 -6.25 11.59 -0.16
N ALA A 68 -5.43 11.27 0.83
CA ALA A 68 -3.99 11.09 0.66
C ALA A 68 -3.64 9.61 0.47
N VAL A 69 -3.10 9.28 -0.70
CA VAL A 69 -2.60 7.93 -1.01
C VAL A 69 -1.08 7.87 -0.75
N THR A 70 -0.64 6.90 0.04
CA THR A 70 0.80 6.57 0.18
C THR A 70 1.06 5.17 -0.37
N THR A 71 2.10 5.05 -1.17
CA THR A 71 2.55 3.81 -1.82
C THR A 71 3.88 3.35 -1.22
N ILE A 72 4.32 2.15 -1.61
CA ILE A 72 5.60 1.60 -1.14
C ILE A 72 6.80 2.49 -1.53
N GLU A 73 6.70 3.22 -2.65
CA GLU A 73 7.73 4.14 -3.14
C GLU A 73 8.07 5.28 -2.17
N ALA A 74 7.13 5.64 -1.29
CA ALA A 74 7.31 6.70 -0.30
C ALA A 74 7.34 6.21 1.14
N ILE A 75 7.26 4.89 1.38
CA ILE A 75 7.05 4.36 2.73
C ILE A 75 8.22 4.66 3.69
N GLU A 76 9.45 4.76 3.18
CA GLU A 76 10.61 5.08 4.00
C GLU A 76 10.68 6.56 4.42
N GLN A 77 9.81 7.42 3.85
CA GLN A 77 9.65 8.80 4.31
C GLN A 77 8.76 8.89 5.57
N ASP A 78 7.96 7.84 5.82
CA ASP A 78 7.19 7.67 7.04
C ASP A 78 8.08 7.11 8.16
N THR A 79 7.90 7.58 9.40
CA THR A 79 8.78 7.19 10.52
C THR A 79 8.60 5.71 10.87
N GLU A 80 7.36 5.23 10.92
CA GLU A 80 7.03 3.84 11.18
C GLU A 80 7.36 2.97 9.97
N GLY A 81 7.06 3.46 8.76
CA GLY A 81 7.42 2.81 7.50
C GLY A 81 8.91 2.51 7.37
N ARG A 82 9.77 3.49 7.66
CA ARG A 82 11.23 3.31 7.66
C ARG A 82 11.69 2.24 8.65
N LYS A 83 11.18 2.25 9.89
CA LYS A 83 11.52 1.23 10.90
C LYS A 83 11.09 -0.17 10.46
N VAL A 84 9.92 -0.29 9.83
CA VAL A 84 9.45 -1.56 9.26
C VAL A 84 10.41 -2.06 8.18
N VAL A 85 10.80 -1.20 7.23
CA VAL A 85 11.73 -1.60 6.16
C VAL A 85 13.10 -1.98 6.70
N GLU A 86 13.65 -1.22 7.65
CA GLU A 86 14.92 -1.55 8.34
C GLU A 86 14.85 -2.94 8.99
N ALA A 87 13.76 -3.25 9.71
CA ALA A 87 13.54 -4.56 10.29
C ALA A 87 13.37 -5.67 9.23
N TRP A 88 12.67 -5.38 8.12
CA TRP A 88 12.47 -6.31 7.00
C TRP A 88 13.80 -6.73 6.38
N VAL A 89 14.70 -5.77 6.18
CA VAL A 89 16.05 -6.01 5.63
C VAL A 89 16.92 -6.75 6.64
N ALA A 90 16.95 -6.31 7.91
CA ALA A 90 17.76 -6.92 8.96
C ALA A 90 17.42 -8.41 9.18
N ASN A 91 16.15 -8.78 9.05
CA ASN A 91 15.68 -10.15 9.22
C ASN A 91 15.60 -10.94 7.90
N GLN A 92 16.05 -10.37 6.77
CA GLN A 92 16.00 -11.00 5.45
C GLN A 92 14.61 -11.59 5.11
N VAL A 93 13.54 -10.87 5.44
CA VAL A 93 12.16 -11.35 5.28
C VAL A 93 11.82 -11.71 3.82
N PRO A 94 12.25 -10.95 2.79
CA PRO A 94 11.96 -11.29 1.40
C PRO A 94 12.60 -12.60 0.94
N GLN A 95 11.78 -13.47 0.30
CA GLN A 95 12.26 -14.54 -0.58
C GLN A 95 12.22 -14.08 -2.04
N CYS A 96 11.10 -14.29 -2.74
CA CYS A 96 10.93 -13.81 -4.13
C CYS A 96 10.69 -12.30 -4.24
N GLY A 97 10.30 -11.65 -3.13
CA GLY A 97 10.05 -10.21 -3.05
C GLY A 97 8.66 -9.73 -3.48
N TYR A 98 7.85 -10.56 -4.16
CA TYR A 98 6.60 -10.09 -4.78
C TYR A 98 5.54 -9.60 -3.80
N CYS A 99 5.31 -10.34 -2.70
CA CYS A 99 4.32 -10.00 -1.68
C CYS A 99 4.77 -8.82 -0.78
N GLN A 100 6.06 -8.49 -0.80
CA GLN A 100 6.71 -7.74 0.27
C GLN A 100 6.28 -6.28 0.33
N SER A 101 6.01 -5.64 -0.83
CA SER A 101 5.45 -4.29 -0.85
C SER A 101 4.12 -4.24 -0.09
N GLY A 102 3.21 -5.18 -0.35
CA GLY A 102 1.94 -5.24 0.38
C GLY A 102 2.11 -5.52 1.87
N GLN A 103 3.04 -6.42 2.24
CA GLN A 103 3.34 -6.76 3.63
C GLN A 103 3.87 -5.56 4.42
N VAL A 104 4.85 -4.82 3.87
CA VAL A 104 5.41 -3.62 4.50
C VAL A 104 4.30 -2.60 4.74
N MET A 105 3.45 -2.34 3.74
CA MET A 105 2.35 -1.37 3.87
C MET A 105 1.35 -1.78 4.97
N ALA A 106 1.00 -3.06 5.08
CA ALA A 106 0.11 -3.56 6.13
C ALA A 106 0.73 -3.44 7.53
N ALA A 107 2.00 -3.82 7.69
CA ALA A 107 2.73 -3.71 8.95
C ALA A 107 2.87 -2.24 9.40
N THR A 108 3.18 -1.33 8.46
CA THR A 108 3.22 0.10 8.74
C THR A 108 1.86 0.63 9.20
N ALA A 109 0.77 0.26 8.52
CA ALA A 109 -0.57 0.67 8.93
C ALA A 109 -0.92 0.21 10.35
N LEU A 110 -0.60 -1.04 10.69
CA LEU A 110 -0.80 -1.58 12.03
C LEU A 110 -0.02 -0.76 13.07
N LEU A 111 1.29 -0.57 12.88
CA LEU A 111 2.13 0.09 13.88
C LEU A 111 1.80 1.57 14.07
N LYS A 112 1.26 2.23 13.05
CA LYS A 112 0.77 3.61 13.17
C LYS A 112 -0.49 3.70 14.03
N GLN A 113 -1.35 2.67 14.02
CA GLN A 113 -2.58 2.65 14.81
C GLN A 113 -2.37 2.05 16.21
N THR A 114 -1.55 1.00 16.28
CA THR A 114 -1.27 0.22 17.48
C THR A 114 0.26 0.06 17.64
N PRO A 115 0.94 0.99 18.32
CA PRO A 115 2.41 0.98 18.44
C PRO A 115 3.00 -0.24 19.17
N GLN A 116 2.20 -0.91 19.99
CA GLN A 116 2.56 -2.14 20.71
C GLN A 116 1.47 -3.20 20.46
N PRO A 117 1.42 -3.78 19.24
CA PRO A 117 0.38 -4.73 18.90
C PRO A 117 0.59 -6.05 19.63
N THR A 118 -0.50 -6.70 20.01
CA THR A 118 -0.49 -8.09 20.48
C THR A 118 -0.30 -9.05 19.32
N GLU A 119 -0.02 -10.33 19.60
CA GLU A 119 0.03 -11.36 18.55
C GLU A 119 -1.30 -11.47 17.78
N GLU A 120 -2.43 -11.27 18.47
CA GLU A 120 -3.77 -11.28 17.85
C GLU A 120 -3.94 -10.09 16.89
N ASP A 121 -3.49 -8.90 17.29
CA ASP A 121 -3.50 -7.71 16.42
C ASP A 121 -2.65 -7.93 15.16
N ILE A 122 -1.47 -8.53 15.32
CA ILE A 122 -0.57 -8.86 14.20
C ILE A 122 -1.24 -9.86 13.27
N ALA A 123 -1.81 -10.95 13.80
CA ALA A 123 -2.49 -11.97 13.00
C ALA A 123 -3.71 -11.40 12.25
N GLY A 124 -4.44 -10.47 12.87
CA GLY A 124 -5.59 -9.80 12.26
C GLY A 124 -5.21 -8.81 11.17
N ALA A 125 -4.06 -8.13 11.29
CA ALA A 125 -3.61 -7.14 10.31
C ALA A 125 -2.80 -7.75 9.15
N MET A 126 -1.97 -8.75 9.43
CA MET A 126 -1.02 -9.35 8.49
C MET A 126 -1.62 -10.50 7.68
N VAL A 127 -2.77 -10.25 7.06
CA VAL A 127 -3.55 -11.24 6.29
C VAL A 127 -3.14 -11.37 4.82
N ASN A 128 -2.05 -10.73 4.40
CA ASN A 128 -1.58 -10.80 3.02
C ASN A 128 -0.93 -12.16 2.73
N LEU A 129 -1.16 -12.68 1.53
CA LEU A 129 -0.61 -13.96 1.10
C LEU A 129 0.86 -13.82 0.71
N CYS A 130 1.65 -14.82 1.11
CA CYS A 130 3.00 -15.10 0.69
C CYS A 130 3.20 -16.63 0.78
#